data_AF-A0A0K1U7M8-F1
#
_entry.id   AF-A0A0K1U7M8-F1
#
_cell.length_a   1.000
_cell.length_b   1.000
_cell.length_c   1.000
_cell.angle_alpha   90.00
_cell.angle_beta   90.00
_cell.angle_gamma   90.00
#
_symmetry.space_group_name_H-M   'P 1'
#
loop_
_entity.id
_entity.type
_entity.pdbx_description
1 polymer ?
#
loop_
_entity_poly.entity_id
_entity_poly.type
_entity_poly.pdbx_seq_one_letter_code
_entity_poly.pdbx_strand_id
1 'polypeptide(L)'
;MDLVNKIRNRIAHFEPVWKQGDLYEERRYRQGSPAPALVQSAPNTPLDAIQRLKLIHDRITELLKWLSPDRYNDYMSSYVERHFNWICSAEGLVAYKQLQPGVNMPMARFKRELNSLLARQAMVTVSRKNRPVGTYYPMLR
;
A
#
# COMPACT_ATOMS: atom_id res chain seq x y z
N MET A 1 -11.59 -11.99 -10.26
CA MET A 1 -10.22 -12.58 -10.10
C MET A 1 -9.22 -11.91 -11.02
N ASP A 2 -9.63 -11.38 -12.18
CA ASP A 2 -8.72 -10.65 -13.08
C ASP A 2 -8.09 -9.44 -12.40
N LEU A 3 -8.81 -8.74 -11.51
CA LEU A 3 -8.25 -7.61 -10.75
C LEU A 3 -7.09 -8.04 -9.85
N VAL A 4 -7.27 -9.14 -9.10
CA VAL A 4 -6.26 -9.69 -8.18
C VAL A 4 -5.02 -10.15 -8.96
N ASN A 5 -5.22 -10.83 -10.09
CA ASN A 5 -4.11 -11.25 -10.96
C ASN A 5 -3.35 -10.05 -11.55
N LYS A 6 -4.08 -9.02 -12.01
CA LYS A 6 -3.47 -7.80 -12.53
C LYS A 6 -2.62 -7.11 -11.48
N ILE A 7 -3.14 -6.87 -10.27
CA ILE A 7 -2.35 -6.20 -9.24
C ILE A 7 -1.15 -7.03 -8.79
N ARG A 8 -1.32 -8.36 -8.66
CA ARG A 8 -0.22 -9.28 -8.34
C ARG A 8 0.89 -9.21 -9.38
N ASN A 9 0.56 -9.20 -10.67
CA ASN A 9 1.54 -9.09 -11.74
C ASN A 9 2.25 -7.74 -11.72
N ARG A 10 1.52 -6.65 -11.48
CA ARG A 10 2.14 -5.32 -11.32
C ARG A 10 3.14 -5.29 -10.18
N ILE A 11 2.80 -5.87 -9.03
CA ILE A 11 3.72 -5.99 -7.89
C ILE A 11 4.95 -6.81 -8.28
N ALA A 12 4.76 -7.98 -8.92
CA ALA A 12 5.86 -8.85 -9.34
C ALA A 12 6.82 -8.19 -10.35
N HIS A 13 6.30 -7.32 -11.21
CA HIS A 13 7.08 -6.60 -12.22
C HIS A 13 7.51 -5.20 -11.79
N PHE A 14 7.26 -4.80 -10.53
CA PHE A 14 7.52 -3.45 -10.02
C PHE A 14 6.93 -2.36 -10.94
N GLU A 15 5.75 -2.62 -11.50
CA GLU A 15 5.08 -1.65 -12.36
C GLU A 15 4.58 -0.44 -11.55
N PRO A 16 4.84 0.79 -12.02
CA PRO A 16 4.38 1.99 -11.33
C PRO A 16 2.86 2.04 -11.19
N VAL A 17 2.36 2.41 -10.00
CA VAL A 17 0.92 2.41 -9.69
C VAL A 17 0.10 3.40 -10.53
N TRP A 18 0.72 4.47 -11.04
CA TRP A 18 0.07 5.47 -11.90
C TRP A 18 -0.07 5.05 -13.36
N LYS A 19 0.64 4.01 -13.82
CA LYS A 19 0.51 3.46 -15.19
C LYS A 19 -0.69 2.50 -15.33
N GLN A 20 -1.70 2.63 -14.48
CA GLN A 20 -2.89 1.79 -14.56
C GLN A 20 -3.82 2.38 -15.62
N GLY A 21 -4.38 1.53 -16.48
CA GLY A 21 -5.42 1.96 -17.40
C GLY A 21 -6.77 2.16 -16.69
N ASP A 22 -7.77 2.42 -17.51
CA ASP A 22 -9.18 2.44 -17.11
C ASP A 22 -9.58 1.16 -16.36
N LEU A 23 -10.33 1.33 -15.27
CA LEU A 23 -10.92 0.24 -14.51
C LEU A 23 -12.36 0.10 -14.93
N TYR A 24 -12.68 -1.08 -15.47
CA TYR A 24 -14.03 -1.48 -15.80
C TYR A 24 -14.61 -2.40 -14.72
N GLU A 25 -15.92 -2.62 -14.77
CA GLU A 25 -16.59 -3.60 -13.93
C GLU A 25 -15.97 -5.00 -14.08
N GLU A 26 -15.83 -5.73 -12.96
CA GLU A 26 -15.38 -7.12 -12.98
C GLU A 26 -16.53 -8.06 -13.40
N ARG A 27 -16.93 -7.95 -14.66
CA ARG A 27 -17.95 -8.80 -15.29
C ARG A 27 -17.41 -9.37 -16.59
N ARG A 28 -17.71 -10.65 -16.84
CA ARG A 28 -17.44 -11.26 -18.16
C ARG A 28 -18.41 -10.71 -19.20
N TYR A 29 -17.87 -10.28 -20.33
CA TYR A 29 -18.68 -9.97 -21.50
C TYR A 29 -19.49 -11.21 -21.91
N ARG A 30 -20.77 -11.02 -22.21
CA ARG A 30 -21.67 -12.05 -22.74
C ARG A 30 -22.35 -11.47 -23.98
N GLN A 31 -22.53 -12.28 -25.01
CA GLN A 31 -23.23 -11.88 -26.22
C GLN A 31 -24.64 -11.36 -25.86
N GLY A 32 -25.02 -10.19 -26.40
CA GLY A 32 -26.30 -9.53 -26.08
C GLY A 32 -26.32 -8.77 -24.75
N SER A 33 -25.22 -8.72 -24.00
CA SER A 33 -25.11 -7.88 -22.81
C SER A 33 -24.45 -6.52 -23.12
N PRO A 34 -24.81 -5.45 -22.38
CA PRO A 34 -24.04 -4.22 -22.40
C PRO A 34 -22.55 -4.46 -22.10
N ALA A 35 -21.67 -3.66 -22.70
CA ALA A 35 -20.26 -3.66 -22.36
C ALA A 35 -20.08 -3.33 -20.86
N PRO A 36 -19.05 -3.89 -20.19
CA PRO A 36 -18.74 -3.53 -18.81
C PRO A 36 -18.58 -2.02 -18.65
N ALA A 37 -19.24 -1.44 -17.65
CA ALA A 37 -19.16 -0.01 -17.44
C ALA A 37 -17.77 0.41 -16.95
N LEU A 38 -17.38 1.63 -17.28
CA LEU A 38 -16.20 2.27 -16.69
C LEU A 38 -16.50 2.59 -15.23
N VAL A 39 -15.72 2.04 -14.32
CA VAL A 39 -15.80 2.31 -12.87
C VAL A 39 -14.96 3.53 -12.52
N GLN A 40 -13.75 3.60 -13.06
CA GLN A 40 -12.82 4.69 -12.79
C GLN A 40 -11.86 4.86 -13.97
N SER A 41 -11.64 6.09 -14.42
CA SER A 41 -10.66 6.40 -15.47
C SER A 41 -9.23 6.13 -14.99
N ALA A 42 -8.30 5.99 -15.95
CA ALA A 42 -6.87 5.90 -15.68
C ALA A 42 -6.40 7.04 -14.75
N PRO A 43 -5.53 6.78 -13.75
CA PRO A 43 -5.03 7.81 -12.84
C PRO A 43 -4.22 8.88 -13.56
N ASN A 44 -4.56 10.15 -13.37
CA ASN A 44 -3.81 11.29 -13.91
C ASN A 44 -3.10 12.10 -12.82
N THR A 45 -3.54 11.97 -11.57
CA THR A 45 -2.93 12.61 -10.41
C THR A 45 -2.44 11.58 -9.38
N PRO A 46 -1.51 11.95 -8.48
CA PRO A 46 -1.14 11.09 -7.36
C PRO A 46 -2.32 10.69 -6.47
N LEU A 47 -3.31 11.58 -6.32
CA LEU A 47 -4.52 11.32 -5.56
C LEU A 47 -5.39 10.26 -6.25
N ASP A 48 -5.54 10.34 -7.58
CA ASP A 48 -6.26 9.32 -8.36
C ASP A 48 -5.60 7.94 -8.18
N ALA A 49 -4.27 7.90 -8.18
CA ALA A 49 -3.53 6.66 -7.99
C ALA A 49 -3.73 6.08 -6.58
N ILE A 50 -3.75 6.93 -5.55
CA ILE A 50 -4.06 6.53 -4.17
C ILE A 50 -5.49 5.98 -4.08
N GLN A 51 -6.47 6.70 -4.63
CA GLN A 51 -7.86 6.27 -4.63
C GLN A 51 -8.03 4.94 -5.37
N ARG A 52 -7.33 4.77 -6.50
CA ARG A 52 -7.31 3.50 -7.25
C ARG A 52 -6.75 2.37 -6.40
N LEU A 53 -5.66 2.58 -5.68
CA LEU A 53 -5.06 1.56 -4.80
C LEU A 53 -6.00 1.18 -3.65
N LYS A 54 -6.68 2.16 -3.04
CA LYS A 54 -7.70 1.91 -2.02
C LYS A 54 -8.86 1.07 -2.55
N LEU A 55 -9.42 1.45 -3.69
CA LEU A 55 -10.50 0.68 -4.32
C LEU A 55 -10.09 -0.77 -4.61
N ILE A 56 -8.86 -0.99 -5.08
CA ILE A 56 -8.34 -2.33 -5.33
C ILE A 56 -8.19 -3.11 -4.02
N HIS A 57 -7.66 -2.47 -2.98
CA HIS A 57 -7.50 -3.06 -1.65
C HIS A 57 -8.85 -3.43 -1.01
N ASP A 58 -9.84 -2.54 -1.09
CA ASP A 58 -11.20 -2.78 -0.59
C ASP A 58 -11.82 -4.02 -1.29
N ARG A 59 -11.70 -4.10 -2.62
CA ARG A 59 -12.20 -5.27 -3.38
C ARG A 59 -11.48 -6.57 -3.03
N ILE A 60 -10.17 -6.51 -2.77
CA ILE A 60 -9.38 -7.68 -2.37
C ILE A 60 -9.77 -8.14 -0.96
N THR A 61 -9.97 -7.20 -0.04
CA THR A 61 -10.36 -7.52 1.35
C THR A 61 -11.81 -8.00 1.42
N GLU A 62 -12.71 -7.45 0.59
CA GLU A 62 -14.07 -7.97 0.42
C GLU A 62 -14.06 -9.41 -0.11
N LEU A 63 -13.28 -9.69 -1.15
CA LEU A 63 -13.09 -11.06 -1.63
C LEU A 63 -12.51 -11.98 -0.54
N LEU A 64 -11.51 -11.51 0.22
CA LEU A 64 -10.93 -12.26 1.33
C LEU A 64 -12.00 -12.57 2.39
N LYS A 65 -12.88 -11.61 2.70
CA LYS A 65 -14.00 -11.80 3.63
C LYS A 65 -14.96 -12.88 3.16
N TRP A 66 -15.27 -12.91 1.87
CA TRP A 66 -16.12 -13.97 1.29
C TRP A 66 -15.46 -15.34 1.31
N LEU A 67 -14.14 -15.41 1.12
CA LEU A 67 -13.38 -16.67 1.11
C LEU A 67 -13.12 -17.20 2.54
N SER A 68 -12.80 -16.32 3.48
CA SER A 68 -12.52 -16.65 4.87
C SER A 68 -12.70 -15.43 5.78
N PRO A 69 -13.83 -15.36 6.51
CA PRO A 69 -14.08 -14.28 7.48
C PRO A 69 -12.98 -14.18 8.56
N ASP A 70 -12.46 -15.30 9.03
CA ASP A 70 -11.39 -15.32 10.05
C ASP A 70 -10.11 -14.68 9.52
N ARG A 71 -9.69 -15.03 8.29
CA ARG A 71 -8.50 -14.42 7.67
C ARG A 71 -8.69 -12.95 7.35
N TYR A 72 -9.90 -12.55 6.98
CA TYR A 72 -10.23 -11.14 6.86
C TYR A 72 -10.05 -10.43 8.21
N ASN A 73 -10.59 -10.95 9.30
CA ASN A 73 -10.46 -10.34 10.63
C ASN A 73 -9.00 -10.27 11.10
N ASP A 74 -8.22 -11.35 10.91
CA ASP A 74 -6.78 -11.37 11.16
C ASP A 74 -6.08 -10.23 10.40
N TYR A 75 -6.38 -10.09 9.11
CA TYR A 75 -5.79 -9.05 8.26
C TYR A 75 -6.20 -7.65 8.69
N MET A 76 -7.49 -7.39 8.93
CA MET A 76 -8.01 -6.07 9.32
C MET A 76 -7.46 -5.63 10.69
N SER A 77 -7.13 -6.56 11.57
CA SER A 77 -6.49 -6.25 12.86
C SER A 77 -4.98 -6.06 12.77
N SER A 78 -4.37 -6.37 11.62
CA SER A 78 -2.91 -6.39 11.44
C SER A 78 -2.31 -4.99 11.31
N TYR A 79 -1.00 -4.89 11.56
CA TYR A 79 -0.23 -3.69 11.23
C TYR A 79 -0.21 -3.42 9.72
N VAL A 80 -0.25 -4.47 8.89
CA VAL A 80 -0.12 -4.35 7.43
C VAL A 80 -1.28 -3.57 6.84
N GLU A 81 -2.51 -3.85 7.29
CA GLU A 81 -3.70 -3.11 6.86
C GLU A 81 -3.59 -1.62 7.23
N ARG A 82 -3.28 -1.32 8.49
CA ARG A 82 -3.17 0.06 8.97
C ARG A 82 -2.09 0.84 8.23
N HIS A 83 -0.94 0.20 8.03
CA HIS A 83 0.19 0.82 7.34
C HIS A 83 -0.11 1.04 5.85
N PHE A 84 -0.76 0.09 5.19
CA PHE A 84 -1.19 0.25 3.80
C PHE A 84 -2.16 1.43 3.65
N ASN A 85 -3.16 1.52 4.53
CA ASN A 85 -4.13 2.63 4.53
C ASN A 85 -3.49 3.98 4.82
N TRP A 86 -2.51 4.02 5.73
CA TRP A 86 -1.72 5.21 5.98
C TRP A 86 -0.90 5.62 4.75
N ILE A 87 -0.16 4.71 4.10
CA ILE A 87 0.57 5.03 2.86
C ILE A 87 -0.38 5.52 1.76
N CYS A 88 -1.58 4.92 1.67
CA CYS A 88 -2.63 5.32 0.74
C CYS A 88 -3.49 6.47 1.27
N SER A 89 -2.88 7.45 1.92
CA SER A 89 -3.51 8.71 2.35
C SER A 89 -2.74 9.91 1.83
N ALA A 90 -3.38 11.08 1.79
CA ALA A 90 -2.69 12.30 1.36
C ALA A 90 -1.56 12.63 2.34
N GLU A 91 -1.84 12.49 3.63
CA GLU A 91 -0.94 12.68 4.75
C GLU A 91 0.25 11.72 4.66
N GLY A 92 -0.01 10.44 4.43
CA GLY A 92 1.02 9.43 4.26
C GLY A 92 1.89 9.66 3.03
N LEU A 93 1.32 10.13 1.92
CA LEU A 93 2.11 10.51 0.74
C LEU A 93 2.98 11.74 1.02
N VAL A 94 2.45 12.77 1.68
CA VAL A 94 3.24 13.96 2.06
C VAL A 94 4.36 13.55 3.01
N ALA A 95 4.03 12.78 4.04
CA ALA A 95 5.02 12.24 4.98
C ALA A 95 6.08 11.45 4.23
N TYR A 96 5.69 10.52 3.35
CA TYR A 96 6.62 9.71 2.57
C TYR A 96 7.50 10.53 1.63
N LYS A 97 6.98 11.62 1.04
CA LYS A 97 7.79 12.56 0.25
C LYS A 97 8.76 13.36 1.10
N GLN A 98 8.36 13.70 2.32
CA GLN A 98 9.19 14.42 3.30
C GLN A 98 10.17 13.51 4.02
N LEU A 99 9.96 12.18 3.97
CA LEU A 99 10.91 11.19 4.48
C LEU A 99 12.21 11.32 3.68
N GLN A 100 13.16 12.04 4.26
CA GLN A 100 14.55 12.02 3.83
C GLN A 100 15.05 10.57 3.89
N PRO A 101 15.76 10.07 2.87
CA PRO A 101 16.41 8.76 2.92
C PRO A 101 17.10 8.56 4.27
N GLY A 102 16.61 7.59 5.02
CA GLY A 102 16.91 7.46 6.43
C GLY A 102 18.41 7.24 6.66
N VAL A 103 18.95 7.94 7.65
CA VAL A 103 20.29 7.67 8.19
C VAL A 103 20.38 6.17 8.46
N ASN A 104 21.32 5.49 7.80
CA ASN A 104 21.59 4.10 8.11
C ASN A 104 22.24 4.03 9.50
N MET A 105 21.61 3.32 10.43
CA MET A 105 22.15 3.20 11.79
C MET A 105 22.19 1.78 12.31
N PRO A 106 23.17 1.44 13.15
CA PRO A 106 23.20 0.16 13.83
C PRO A 106 21.98 -0.05 14.73
N MET A 107 21.50 -1.29 14.81
CA MET A 107 20.39 -1.71 15.68
C MET A 107 20.55 -1.26 17.15
N ALA A 108 21.77 -1.24 17.67
CA ALA A 108 22.04 -0.75 19.03
C ALA A 108 21.73 0.75 19.18
N ARG A 109 22.08 1.56 18.17
CA ARG A 109 21.81 3.00 18.15
C ARG A 109 20.32 3.28 17.99
N PHE A 110 19.65 2.53 17.11
CA PHE A 110 18.19 2.61 16.93
C PHE A 110 17.44 2.40 18.24
N LYS A 111 17.77 1.35 19.01
CA LYS A 111 17.14 1.08 20.30
C LYS A 111 17.32 2.23 21.30
N ARG A 112 18.51 2.83 21.36
CA ARG A 112 18.82 3.93 22.28
C ARG A 112 18.14 5.24 21.88
N GLU A 113 18.03 5.52 20.59
CA GLU A 113 17.50 6.79 20.07
C GLU A 113 16.00 6.72 19.73
N LEU A 114 15.31 5.61 20.03
CA LEU A 114 13.91 5.38 19.63
C LEU A 114 12.97 6.53 20.00
N ASN A 115 13.05 7.04 21.23
CA ASN A 115 12.20 8.15 21.67
C ASN A 115 12.46 9.45 20.89
N SER A 116 13.73 9.75 20.57
CA SER A 116 14.09 10.89 19.73
C SER A 116 13.63 10.68 18.29
N LEU A 117 13.77 9.46 17.76
CA LEU A 117 13.29 9.07 16.44
C LEU A 117 11.77 9.22 16.29
N LEU A 118 11.03 8.85 17.33
CA LEU A 118 9.59 9.05 17.44
C LEU A 118 9.24 10.54 17.46
N ALA A 119 9.90 11.32 18.31
CA ALA A 119 9.64 12.76 18.44
C ALA A 119 9.89 13.54 17.14
N ARG A 120 10.96 13.19 16.40
CA ARG A 120 11.34 13.87 15.15
C ARG A 120 10.75 13.24 13.89
N GLN A 121 9.94 12.18 14.03
CA GLN A 121 9.33 11.44 12.92
C GLN A 121 10.36 11.08 11.83
N ALA A 122 11.48 10.48 12.23
CA ALA A 122 12.53 10.10 11.28
C ALA A 122 12.34 8.67 10.74
N MET A 123 12.45 8.50 9.42
CA MET A 123 12.67 7.18 8.81
C MET A 123 14.11 6.74 9.04
N VAL A 124 14.28 5.48 9.43
CA VAL A 124 15.60 4.94 9.75
C VAL A 124 15.76 3.55 9.16
N THR A 125 16.77 3.37 8.32
CA THR A 125 17.22 2.03 7.92
C THR A 125 18.09 1.47 9.03
N VAL A 126 17.62 0.42 9.68
CA VAL A 126 18.33 -0.27 10.74
C VAL A 126 19.23 -1.33 10.13
N SER A 127 20.50 -1.31 10.50
CA SER A 127 21.48 -2.32 10.08
C SER A 127 22.00 -3.15 11.26
N ARG A 128 22.32 -4.41 10.98
CA ARG A 128 23.01 -5.31 11.90
C ARG A 128 24.21 -5.90 11.15
N LYS A 129 25.43 -5.71 11.67
CA LYS A 129 26.67 -6.12 10.98
C LYS A 129 26.74 -5.60 9.53
N ASN A 130 26.46 -4.30 9.33
CA ASN A 130 26.39 -3.64 8.01
C ASN A 130 25.38 -4.20 7.00
N ARG A 131 24.47 -5.10 7.41
CA ARG A 131 23.36 -5.55 6.57
C ARG A 131 22.08 -4.85 6.98
N PRO A 132 21.31 -4.25 6.06
CA PRO A 132 20.00 -3.69 6.39
C PRO A 132 19.10 -4.83 6.86
N VAL A 133 18.49 -4.67 8.03
CA VAL A 133 17.59 -5.66 8.64
C VAL A 133 16.14 -5.19 8.68
N GLY A 134 15.89 -3.89 8.46
CA GLY A 134 14.56 -3.33 8.37
C GLY A 134 14.58 -1.82 8.31
N THR A 135 13.45 -1.23 7.96
CA THR A 135 13.24 0.21 7.95
C THR A 135 12.14 0.56 8.93
N TYR A 136 12.44 1.47 9.85
CA TYR A 136 11.45 2.06 10.73
C TYR A 136 10.77 3.23 10.02
N TYR A 137 9.43 3.22 10.03
CA TYR A 137 8.59 4.30 9.55
C TYR A 137 7.91 4.97 10.75
N PRO A 138 8.03 6.28 10.90
CA PRO A 138 7.27 7.01 11.90
C PRO A 138 5.79 6.98 11.50
N MET A 139 4.96 6.33 12.32
CA MET A 139 3.52 6.38 12.15
C MET A 139 3.06 7.75 12.67
N LEU A 140 2.58 8.62 11.77
CA LEU A 140 1.89 9.85 12.17
C LEU A 140 0.62 9.43 12.94
N ARG A 141 0.47 9.91 14.17
CA ARG A 141 -0.79 9.82 14.91
C ARG A 141 -1.71 10.95 14.48
#